data_AF-Q8FR98-F1
#
_entry.id   AF-Q8FR98-F1
#
_cell.length_a   1.000
_cell.length_b   1.000
_cell.length_c   1.000
_cell.angle_alpha   90.00
_cell.angle_beta   90.00
_cell.angle_gamma   90.00
#
_symmetry.space_group_name_H-M   'P 1'
#
loop_
_entity.id
_entity.type
_entity.pdbx_description
1 polymer ?
#
loop_
_entity_poly.entity_id
_entity_poly.type
_entity_poly.pdbx_seq_one_letter_code
_entity_poly.pdbx_strand_id
1 'polypeptide(L)'
;MPIDHLPVRLRSPAERVRNVMMTDAGVMLILGVTMIIRGISYWSLGAHVLVNPLDTSLPSAMTSGWWISVGVALVVASKWQATAPARVILMLGIGTLAAWGSLFLFAPPAAFAQRGIVYLALATVIVWSVWRGRRGEVRVRTEAVYGPPAGQ
;
A
#
# COMPACT_ATOMS: atom_id res chain seq x y z
N MET A 1 -21.07 13.69 10.90
CA MET A 1 -20.35 12.67 10.08
C MET A 1 -21.13 11.35 10.14
N PRO A 2 -21.03 10.46 9.14
CA PRO A 2 -21.74 9.18 9.14
C PRO A 2 -21.53 8.31 10.40
N ILE A 3 -20.36 8.43 11.05
CA ILE A 3 -20.03 7.74 12.33
C ILE A 3 -20.91 8.19 13.50
N ASP A 4 -21.45 9.41 13.46
CA ASP A 4 -22.26 9.96 14.56
C ASP A 4 -23.61 9.23 14.70
N HIS A 5 -24.04 8.51 13.66
CA HIS A 5 -25.25 7.68 13.70
C HIS A 5 -25.02 6.27 14.26
N LEU A 6 -23.77 5.88 14.56
CA LEU A 6 -23.48 4.57 15.14
C LEU A 6 -23.86 4.51 16.63
N PRO A 7 -24.24 3.33 17.14
CA PRO A 7 -24.42 3.10 18.58
C PRO A 7 -23.18 3.51 19.37
N VAL A 8 -23.35 4.08 20.57
CA VAL A 8 -22.25 4.63 21.39
C VAL A 8 -21.11 3.63 21.59
N ARG A 9 -21.41 2.32 21.71
CA ARG A 9 -20.42 1.25 21.86
C ARG A 9 -19.53 1.04 20.62
N LEU A 10 -20.01 1.40 19.42
CA LEU A 10 -19.31 1.21 18.15
C LEU A 10 -18.59 2.46 17.64
N ARG A 11 -18.87 3.64 18.19
CA ARG A 11 -18.23 4.90 17.76
C ARG A 11 -16.71 4.87 17.98
N SER A 12 -16.26 4.49 19.18
CA SER A 12 -14.83 4.44 19.51
C SER A 12 -14.01 3.50 18.61
N PRO A 13 -14.41 2.23 18.37
CA PRO A 13 -13.68 1.38 17.43
C PRO A 13 -13.75 1.90 15.98
N ALA A 14 -14.88 2.46 15.53
CA ALA A 14 -15.00 3.03 14.20
C ALA A 14 -14.06 4.23 13.98
N GLU A 15 -13.92 5.10 14.98
CA GLU A 15 -12.98 6.21 14.97
C GLU A 15 -11.52 5.72 14.93
N ARG A 16 -11.17 4.67 15.67
CA ARG A 16 -9.82 4.06 15.62
C ARG A 16 -9.51 3.53 14.23
N VAL A 17 -10.44 2.79 13.62
CA VAL A 17 -10.28 2.26 12.25
C VAL A 17 -10.11 3.40 11.26
N ARG A 18 -10.94 4.44 11.36
CA ARG A 18 -10.84 5.63 10.50
C ARG A 18 -9.47 6.31 10.65
N ASN A 19 -9.01 6.51 11.87
CA ASN A 19 -7.73 7.15 12.14
C ASN A 19 -6.56 6.32 11.58
N VAL A 20 -6.60 4.98 11.71
CA VAL A 20 -5.61 4.08 11.12
C VAL A 20 -5.64 4.15 9.59
N MET A 21 -6.84 4.14 8.99
CA MET A 21 -7.06 4.24 7.54
C MET A 21 -6.63 5.59 6.96
N MET A 22 -6.55 6.64 7.78
CA MET A 22 -6.00 7.95 7.40
C MET A 22 -4.46 8.01 7.45
N THR A 23 -3.79 6.93 7.84
CA THR A 23 -2.33 6.79 7.78
C THR A 23 -1.91 5.78 6.71
N ASP A 24 -0.61 5.72 6.44
CA ASP A 24 0.00 4.75 5.52
C ASP A 24 -0.26 3.29 5.93
N ALA A 25 -0.65 3.04 7.19
CA ALA A 25 -1.01 1.70 7.66
C ALA A 25 -2.18 1.10 6.86
N GLY A 26 -3.18 1.91 6.50
CA GLY A 26 -4.32 1.43 5.70
C GLY A 26 -3.86 0.94 4.32
N VAL A 27 -3.00 1.70 3.67
CA VAL A 27 -2.39 1.34 2.37
C VAL A 27 -1.57 0.06 2.49
N MET A 28 -0.69 -0.03 3.51
CA MET A 28 0.13 -1.21 3.75
C MET A 28 -0.72 -2.46 4.01
N LEU A 29 -1.80 -2.33 4.78
CA LEU A 29 -2.71 -3.45 5.07
C LEU A 29 -3.42 -3.94 3.81
N ILE A 30 -4.04 -3.03 3.04
CA ILE A 30 -4.77 -3.38 1.81
C ILE A 30 -3.84 -4.00 0.78
N LEU A 31 -2.68 -3.38 0.55
CA LEU A 31 -1.67 -3.89 -0.36
C LEU A 31 -1.16 -5.26 0.10
N GLY A 32 -0.82 -5.40 1.39
CA GLY A 32 -0.32 -6.63 1.98
C GLY A 32 -1.29 -7.80 1.81
N VAL A 33 -2.57 -7.58 2.14
CA VAL A 33 -3.64 -8.58 1.95
C VAL A 33 -3.79 -8.95 0.47
N THR A 34 -3.76 -7.97 -0.42
CA THR A 34 -3.86 -8.20 -1.87
C THR A 34 -2.68 -9.04 -2.39
N MET A 35 -1.46 -8.77 -1.92
CA MET A 35 -0.27 -9.55 -2.28
C MET A 35 -0.34 -10.98 -1.73
N ILE A 36 -0.83 -11.19 -0.50
CA ILE A 36 -1.04 -12.54 0.05
C ILE A 36 -2.05 -13.32 -0.80
N ILE A 37 -3.21 -12.73 -1.10
CA ILE A 37 -4.23 -13.35 -1.95
C ILE A 37 -3.66 -13.69 -3.33
N ARG A 38 -2.88 -12.75 -3.91
CA ARG A 38 -2.19 -12.99 -5.17
C ARG A 38 -1.23 -14.17 -5.07
N GLY A 39 -0.44 -14.27 -4.00
CA GLY A 39 0.46 -15.40 -3.78
C GLY A 39 -0.26 -16.74 -3.63
N ILE A 40 -1.36 -16.79 -2.87
CA ILE A 40 -2.21 -17.99 -2.73
C ILE A 40 -2.80 -18.42 -4.08
N SER A 41 -3.13 -17.47 -4.94
CA SER A 41 -3.69 -17.77 -6.27
C SER A 41 -2.76 -18.60 -7.17
N TYR A 42 -1.43 -18.56 -6.93
CA TYR A 42 -0.47 -19.42 -7.63
C TYR A 42 -0.56 -20.90 -7.22
N TRP A 43 -1.16 -21.20 -6.06
CA TRP A 43 -1.38 -22.58 -5.62
C TRP A 43 -2.74 -23.13 -6.02
N SER A 44 -3.79 -22.31 -5.99
CA SER A 44 -5.17 -22.81 -6.13
C SER A 44 -5.72 -22.82 -7.57
N LEU A 45 -5.24 -21.95 -8.46
CA LEU A 45 -5.88 -21.76 -9.77
C LEU A 45 -5.25 -22.53 -10.93
N GLY A 46 -4.12 -23.22 -10.73
CA GLY A 46 -3.42 -23.88 -11.85
C GLY A 46 -2.99 -22.90 -12.95
N ALA A 47 -2.43 -23.41 -14.04
CA ALA A 47 -1.67 -22.64 -15.04
C ALA A 47 -2.40 -21.39 -15.61
N HIS A 48 -1.85 -20.22 -15.27
CA HIS A 48 -1.71 -18.98 -16.03
C HIS A 48 -2.75 -18.63 -17.12
N VAL A 49 -3.93 -18.13 -16.73
CA VAL A 49 -4.88 -17.49 -17.68
C VAL A 49 -4.25 -16.31 -18.44
N LEU A 50 -3.22 -15.67 -17.86
CA LEU A 50 -2.30 -14.78 -18.56
C LEU A 50 -0.91 -14.93 -17.94
N VAL A 51 0.02 -15.41 -18.76
CA VAL A 51 1.43 -15.62 -18.39
C VAL A 51 2.15 -14.27 -18.38
N ASN A 52 2.58 -13.82 -17.20
CA ASN A 52 3.63 -12.81 -17.14
C ASN A 52 4.94 -13.45 -17.62
N PRO A 53 5.81 -12.78 -18.40
CA PRO A 53 7.09 -13.37 -18.84
C PRO A 53 7.93 -13.98 -17.71
N LEU A 54 7.84 -13.40 -16.50
CA LEU A 54 8.56 -13.89 -15.33
C LEU A 54 7.91 -15.13 -14.69
N ASP A 55 6.59 -15.29 -14.86
CA ASP A 55 5.87 -16.49 -14.43
C ASP A 55 6.27 -17.73 -15.25
N THR A 56 6.73 -17.56 -16.49
CA THR A 56 7.28 -18.66 -17.31
C THR A 56 8.70 -19.06 -16.94
N SER A 57 9.48 -18.14 -16.36
CA SER A 57 10.89 -18.39 -16.06
C SER A 57 11.12 -18.90 -14.65
N LEU A 58 10.18 -18.66 -13.73
CA LEU A 58 10.30 -19.07 -12.33
C LEU A 58 9.28 -20.14 -11.95
N PRO A 59 9.64 -21.09 -11.06
CA PRO A 59 8.69 -21.99 -10.45
C PRO A 59 7.56 -21.23 -9.73
N SER A 60 6.32 -21.69 -9.89
CA SER A 60 5.14 -21.08 -9.26
C SER A 60 5.28 -20.95 -7.74
N ALA A 61 5.97 -21.88 -7.08
CA ALA A 61 6.28 -21.83 -5.66
C ALA A 61 7.17 -20.64 -5.27
N MET A 62 8.16 -20.29 -6.10
CA MET A 62 9.03 -19.13 -5.85
C MET A 62 8.25 -17.83 -6.01
N THR A 63 7.45 -17.73 -7.07
CA THR A 63 6.61 -16.55 -7.31
C THR A 63 5.57 -16.38 -6.20
N SER A 64 4.91 -17.46 -5.80
CA SER A 64 3.98 -17.47 -4.66
C SER A 64 4.67 -17.02 -3.36
N GLY A 65 5.84 -17.59 -3.05
CA GLY A 65 6.64 -17.25 -1.89
C GLY A 65 7.03 -15.76 -1.85
N TRP A 66 7.39 -15.17 -2.99
CA TRP A 66 7.66 -13.73 -3.09
C TRP A 66 6.43 -12.89 -2.73
N TRP A 67 5.29 -13.13 -3.37
CA TRP A 67 4.06 -12.39 -3.11
C TRP A 67 3.60 -12.50 -1.64
N ILE A 68 3.64 -13.72 -1.08
CA ILE A 68 3.25 -13.95 0.31
C ILE A 68 4.24 -13.28 1.28
N SER A 69 5.54 -13.41 1.05
CA SER A 69 6.56 -12.84 1.97
C SER A 69 6.49 -11.32 2.02
N VAL A 70 6.41 -10.65 0.86
CA VAL A 70 6.23 -9.18 0.82
C VAL A 70 4.88 -8.77 1.41
N GLY A 71 3.82 -9.53 1.13
CA GLY A 71 2.49 -9.27 1.68
C GLY A 71 2.42 -9.38 3.20
N VAL A 72 3.02 -10.43 3.79
CA VAL A 72 3.13 -10.59 5.25
C VAL A 72 3.99 -9.47 5.85
N ALA A 73 5.12 -9.13 5.23
CA ALA A 73 5.97 -8.03 5.68
C ALA A 73 5.20 -6.71 5.74
N LEU A 74 4.37 -6.40 4.73
CA LEU A 74 3.50 -5.21 4.71
C LEU A 74 2.46 -5.23 5.84
N VAL A 75 1.77 -6.36 6.04
CA VAL A 75 0.77 -6.50 7.11
C VAL A 75 1.43 -6.30 8.48
N VAL A 76 2.60 -6.90 8.71
CA VAL A 76 3.35 -6.76 9.96
C VAL A 76 3.85 -5.33 10.15
N ALA A 77 4.45 -4.73 9.12
CA ALA A 77 5.00 -3.39 9.18
C ALA A 77 3.93 -2.29 9.27
N SER A 78 2.67 -2.58 8.93
CA SER A 78 1.55 -1.65 9.10
C SER A 78 1.36 -1.17 10.54
N LYS A 79 1.78 -1.94 11.54
CA LYS A 79 1.76 -1.55 12.96
C LYS A 79 2.79 -0.49 13.32
N TRP A 80 3.85 -0.37 12.53
CA TRP A 80 4.98 0.54 12.75
C TRP A 80 5.24 1.38 11.50
N GLN A 81 4.17 1.81 10.84
CA GLN A 81 4.18 2.50 9.55
C GLN A 81 5.02 3.79 9.54
N ALA A 82 5.29 4.40 10.70
CA ALA A 82 6.11 5.59 10.82
C ALA A 82 7.64 5.33 10.71
N THR A 83 8.08 4.07 10.84
CA THR A 83 9.50 3.71 10.92
C THR A 83 10.16 3.62 9.53
N ALA A 84 11.48 3.82 9.45
CA ALA A 84 12.22 3.68 8.20
C ALA A 84 12.09 2.28 7.55
N PRO A 85 12.18 1.16 8.31
CA PRO A 85 11.97 -0.17 7.74
C PRO A 85 10.58 -0.34 7.11
N ALA A 86 9.52 0.19 7.73
CA ALA A 86 8.18 0.12 7.18
C ALA A 86 8.06 0.84 5.82
N ARG A 87 8.76 1.97 5.63
CA ARG A 87 8.82 2.68 4.35
C ARG A 87 9.54 1.86 3.28
N VAL A 88 10.63 1.18 3.64
CA VAL A 88 11.34 0.28 2.72
C VAL A 88 10.45 -0.88 2.29
N ILE A 89 9.72 -1.48 3.23
CA ILE A 89 8.78 -2.57 2.93
C ILE A 89 7.64 -2.07 2.03
N LEU A 90 7.11 -0.87 2.28
CA LEU A 90 6.11 -0.24 1.41
C LEU A 90 6.66 0.00 -0.01
N MET A 91 7.87 0.54 -0.13
CA MET A 91 8.55 0.71 -1.41
C MET A 91 8.76 -0.63 -2.12
N LEU A 92 9.08 -1.70 -1.39
CA LEU A 92 9.23 -3.04 -1.95
C LEU A 92 7.90 -3.57 -2.51
N GLY A 93 6.78 -3.37 -1.80
CA GLY A 93 5.45 -3.74 -2.28
C GLY A 93 5.04 -2.98 -3.54
N ILE A 94 5.21 -1.66 -3.54
CA ILE A 94 4.93 -0.80 -4.71
C ILE A 94 5.84 -1.19 -5.88
N GLY A 95 7.14 -1.33 -5.63
CA GLY A 95 8.14 -1.72 -6.62
C GLY A 95 7.85 -3.09 -7.21
N THR A 96 7.36 -4.03 -6.40
CA THR A 96 6.90 -5.35 -6.88
C THR A 96 5.75 -5.19 -7.88
N LEU A 97 4.71 -4.41 -7.56
CA LEU A 97 3.61 -4.16 -8.51
C LEU A 97 4.10 -3.48 -9.80
N ALA A 98 4.94 -2.45 -9.66
CA ALA A 98 5.47 -1.72 -10.80
C ALA A 98 6.34 -2.61 -11.71
N ALA A 99 7.22 -3.43 -11.11
CA ALA A 99 8.05 -4.39 -11.83
C ALA A 99 7.19 -5.43 -12.55
N TRP A 100 6.22 -6.04 -11.85
CA TRP A 100 5.30 -7.02 -12.46
C TRP A 100 4.48 -6.44 -13.60
N GLY A 101 3.95 -5.22 -13.44
CA GLY A 101 3.23 -4.52 -14.49
C GLY A 101 4.12 -4.19 -15.70
N SER A 102 5.35 -3.75 -15.46
CA SER A 102 6.31 -3.38 -16.51
C SER A 102 6.76 -4.57 -17.35
N LEU A 103 6.82 -5.77 -16.77
CA LEU A 103 7.18 -6.99 -17.52
C LEU A 103 6.17 -7.31 -18.62
N PHE A 104 4.92 -6.86 -18.51
CA PHE A 104 3.94 -7.01 -19.59
C PHE A 104 4.23 -6.10 -20.80
N LEU A 105 5.13 -5.12 -20.70
CA LEU A 105 5.59 -4.35 -21.87
C LEU A 105 6.33 -5.23 -22.88
N PHE A 106 6.88 -6.36 -22.43
CA PHE A 106 7.53 -7.38 -23.26
C PHE A 106 6.60 -8.53 -23.65
N ALA A 107 5.32 -8.47 -23.25
CA ALA A 107 4.30 -9.45 -23.59
C ALA A 107 3.42 -8.93 -24.75
N PRO A 108 2.57 -9.78 -25.37
CA PRO A 108 1.62 -9.33 -26.38
C PRO A 108 0.74 -8.18 -25.87
N PRO A 109 0.39 -7.17 -26.71
CA PRO A 109 -0.33 -5.98 -26.26
C PRO A 109 -1.65 -6.26 -25.52
N ALA A 110 -2.36 -7.33 -25.90
CA ALA A 110 -3.57 -7.76 -25.21
C ALA A 110 -3.32 -8.14 -23.74
N ALA A 111 -2.17 -8.76 -23.44
CA ALA A 111 -1.80 -9.13 -22.08
C ALA A 111 -1.48 -7.90 -21.22
N PHE A 112 -0.80 -6.92 -21.79
CA PHE A 112 -0.56 -5.63 -21.15
C PHE A 112 -1.87 -4.89 -20.84
N ALA A 113 -2.78 -4.80 -21.81
CA ALA A 113 -4.07 -4.14 -21.64
C ALA A 113 -4.96 -4.81 -20.59
N GLN A 114 -4.91 -6.13 -20.46
CA GLN A 114 -5.72 -6.88 -19.50
C GLN A 114 -5.17 -6.88 -18.07
N ARG A 115 -3.84 -6.96 -17.90
CA ARG A 115 -3.21 -7.10 -16.57
C ARG A 115 -2.11 -6.09 -16.28
N GLY A 116 -1.22 -5.84 -17.25
CA GLY A 116 -0.09 -4.91 -17.07
C GLY A 116 -0.54 -3.52 -16.60
N ILE A 117 -1.55 -2.97 -17.26
CA ILE A 117 -2.11 -1.64 -16.92
C ILE A 117 -2.68 -1.60 -15.50
N VAL A 118 -3.30 -2.69 -15.03
CA VAL A 118 -3.90 -2.76 -13.68
C VAL A 118 -2.81 -2.72 -12.62
N TYR A 119 -1.72 -3.46 -12.80
CA TYR A 119 -0.57 -3.42 -11.89
C TYR A 119 0.07 -2.03 -11.81
N LEU A 120 0.32 -1.40 -12.97
CA LEU A 120 0.91 -0.06 -13.03
C LEU A 120 -0.03 1.02 -12.46
N ALA A 121 -1.32 0.92 -12.75
CA ALA A 121 -2.33 1.82 -12.20
C ALA A 121 -2.41 1.69 -10.68
N LEU A 122 -2.44 0.46 -10.14
CA LEU A 122 -2.43 0.24 -8.68
C LEU A 122 -1.16 0.80 -8.04
N ALA A 123 0.02 0.53 -8.61
CA ALA A 123 1.27 1.09 -8.11
C ALA A 123 1.22 2.64 -8.09
N THR A 124 0.76 3.25 -9.17
CA THR A 124 0.64 4.71 -9.31
C THR A 124 -0.36 5.30 -8.30
N VAL A 125 -1.53 4.69 -8.15
CA VAL A 125 -2.55 5.11 -7.18
C VAL A 125 -2.03 5.00 -5.75
N ILE A 126 -1.27 3.95 -5.44
CA ILE A 126 -0.66 3.79 -4.11
C ILE A 126 0.39 4.87 -3.86
N VAL A 127 1.30 5.11 -4.82
CA VAL A 127 2.29 6.19 -4.73
C VAL A 127 1.60 7.54 -4.53
N TRP A 128 0.58 7.84 -5.32
CA TRP A 128 -0.20 9.07 -5.19
C TRP A 128 -0.90 9.16 -3.83
N SER A 129 -1.47 8.07 -3.33
CA SER A 129 -2.16 8.03 -2.04
C SER A 129 -1.21 8.31 -0.88
N VAL A 130 0.01 7.79 -0.93
CA VAL A 130 1.07 8.05 0.06
C VAL A 130 1.61 9.47 -0.09
N TRP A 131 1.87 9.92 -1.32
CA TRP A 131 2.42 11.24 -1.61
C TRP A 131 1.49 12.39 -1.20
N ARG A 132 0.17 12.21 -1.36
CA ARG A 132 -0.84 13.18 -0.90
C ARG A 132 -0.70 13.51 0.60
N GLY A 133 -0.05 12.63 1.36
CA GLY A 133 0.34 12.89 2.74
C GLY A 133 -0.80 12.72 3.74
N ARG A 134 -0.41 12.67 5.02
CA ARG A 134 -1.34 12.61 6.16
C ARG A 134 -2.07 13.93 6.25
N ARG A 135 -3.39 13.94 6.03
CA ARG A 135 -4.24 15.13 6.18
C ARG A 135 -4.29 15.72 7.61
N GLY A 136 -3.52 15.18 8.57
CA GLY A 136 -3.47 15.62 9.96
C GLY A 136 -2.23 16.42 10.36
N GLU A 137 -1.19 16.52 9.52
CA GLU A 137 0.01 17.32 9.84
C GLU A 137 -0.13 18.75 9.28
N VAL A 138 -1.02 19.56 9.88
CA VAL A 138 -0.91 21.02 9.73
C VAL A 138 0.28 21.45 10.58
N ARG A 139 1.42 21.72 9.94
CA ARG A 139 2.57 22.35 10.61
C ARG A 139 2.19 23.79 10.94
N VAL A 140 1.69 24.04 12.15
CA VAL A 140 1.58 25.40 12.67
C VAL A 140 2.99 25.90 12.91
N ARG A 141 3.48 26.75 12.02
CA ARG A 141 4.74 27.47 12.20
C ARG A 141 4.43 28.56 13.23
N THR A 142 4.67 28.28 14.51
CA THR A 142 4.58 29.31 15.54
C THR A 142 5.72 30.28 15.31
N GLU A 143 5.47 31.38 14.61
CA GLU A 143 6.36 32.53 14.62
C GLU A 143 6.37 33.04 16.06
N ALA A 144 7.46 32.77 16.76
CA ALA A 144 7.72 33.34 18.07
C ALA A 144 7.86 34.86 17.89
N VAL A 145 6.77 35.59 18.12
CA VAL A 145 6.80 37.04 18.29
C VAL A 145 7.55 37.31 19.59
N TYR A 146 8.88 37.41 19.50
CA TYR A 146 9.71 38.02 20.54
C TYR A 146 9.53 39.54 20.43
N GLY A 147 8.51 40.07 21.10
CA GLY A 147 8.42 41.49 21.42
C GLY A 147 9.06 41.72 22.80
N PRO A 148 10.17 42.47 22.93
CA PRO A 148 10.67 42.84 24.23
C PRO A 148 9.68 43.78 24.93
N PRO A 149 9.48 43.66 26.27
CA PRO A 149 8.70 44.62 27.02
C PRO A 149 9.45 45.97 27.01
N ALA A 150 8.98 46.92 26.22
CA ALA A 150 9.45 48.30 26.28
C ALA A 150 8.82 49.00 27.48
N GLY A 151 9.52 48.95 28.61
CA GLY A 151 9.21 49.73 29.81
C GLY A 151 10.49 50.01 30.59
N GLN A 152 11.12 51.15 30.30
CA GLN A 152 11.94 51.96 31.22
C GLN A 152 11.70 53.43 30.88
#